data_AF-W1X6D3-F1
#
_entry.id   AF-W1X6D3-F1
#
_cell.length_a   1.000
_cell.length_b   1.000
_cell.length_c   1.000
_cell.angle_alpha   90.00
_cell.angle_beta   90.00
_cell.angle_gamma   90.00
#
_symmetry.space_group_name_H-M   'P 1'
#
loop_
_entity.id
_entity.type
_entity.pdbx_description
1 polymer ?
#
loop_
_entity_poly.entity_id
_entity_poly.type
_entity_poly.pdbx_seq_one_letter_code
_entity_poly.pdbx_strand_id
1 'polypeptide(L)'
;TMLYGENDKGQLKGFLITYDYKKDSKINIWLNEGEGLSINSDKLLNPFFAILKQSDYRKQVHNWENIKQNQTYSFLYSGKEKVNPSF
;
A
#
# COMPACT_ATOMS: atom_id res chain seq x y z
N THR A 1 8.54 -5.09 0.76
CA THR A 1 7.78 -4.35 -0.26
C THR A 1 8.55 -3.13 -0.70
N MET A 2 8.61 -2.86 -2.01
CA MET A 2 9.19 -1.62 -2.54
C MET A 2 8.08 -0.61 -2.78
N LEU A 3 8.23 0.62 -2.30
CA LEU A 3 7.34 1.75 -2.53
C LEU A 3 8.06 2.87 -3.27
N TYR A 4 7.31 3.73 -3.95
CA TYR A 4 7.83 4.92 -4.61
C TYR A 4 6.97 6.12 -4.22
N GLY A 5 7.61 7.27 -3.99
CA GLY A 5 6.93 8.52 -3.62
C GLY A 5 7.82 9.75 -3.84
N GLU A 6 7.21 10.92 -3.95
CA GLU A 6 7.93 12.20 -4.10
C GLU A 6 8.37 12.74 -2.74
N ASN A 7 9.58 13.30 -2.67
CA ASN A 7 10.04 14.05 -1.50
C ASN A 7 9.50 15.50 -1.49
N ASP A 8 9.89 16.27 -0.48
CA ASP A 8 9.60 17.70 -0.32
C ASP A 8 10.06 18.58 -1.50
N LYS A 9 10.93 18.06 -2.36
CA LYS A 9 11.43 18.70 -3.57
C LYS A 9 10.78 18.17 -4.85
N GLY A 10 9.74 17.34 -4.76
CA GLY A 10 9.05 16.74 -5.90
C GLY A 10 9.86 15.64 -6.62
N GLN A 11 10.94 15.14 -6.00
CA GLN A 11 11.79 14.11 -6.61
C GLN A 11 11.28 12.73 -6.24
N LEU A 12 11.08 11.88 -7.24
CA LEU A 12 10.68 10.49 -7.05
C LEU A 12 11.80 9.70 -6.35
N LYS A 13 11.47 9.08 -5.21
CA LYS A 13 12.37 8.23 -4.41
C LYS A 13 11.77 6.84 -4.22
N GLY A 14 12.65 5.84 -4.13
CA GLY A 14 12.29 4.45 -3.84
C GLY A 14 12.56 4.11 -2.37
N PHE A 15 11.62 3.40 -1.75
CA PHE A 15 11.69 2.98 -0.35
C PHE A 15 11.53 1.47 -0.28
N LEU A 16 12.51 0.76 0.29
CA LEU A 16 12.35 -0.64 0.61
C LEU A 16 11.85 -0.78 2.04
N ILE A 17 10.63 -1.29 2.19
CA ILE A 17 10.03 -1.65 3.47
C ILE A 17 10.24 -3.14 3.69
N THR A 18 10.89 -3.49 4.80
CA THR A 18 11.04 -4.88 5.24
C THR A 18 10.45 -5.05 6.63
N TYR A 19 9.64 -6.11 6.80
CA TYR A 19 9.05 -6.50 8.06
C TYR A 19 9.14 -8.03 8.19
N ASP A 20 9.66 -8.50 9.31
CA ASP A 20 9.78 -9.91 9.65
C ASP A 20 9.35 -10.12 11.10
N TYR A 21 8.07 -10.43 11.29
CA TYR A 21 7.46 -10.58 12.62
C TYR A 21 8.11 -11.68 13.48
N LYS A 22 8.82 -12.62 12.85
CA LYS A 22 9.52 -13.70 13.58
C LYS A 22 10.84 -13.19 14.17
N LYS A 23 11.40 -12.11 13.62
CA LYS A 23 12.63 -11.48 14.11
C LYS A 23 12.34 -10.30 15.03
N ASP A 24 11.36 -9.47 14.66
CA ASP A 24 11.16 -8.16 15.26
C ASP A 24 9.75 -7.63 14.95
N SER A 25 9.16 -6.87 15.89
CA SER A 25 7.92 -6.12 15.70
C SER A 25 8.12 -4.76 14.99
N LYS A 26 9.34 -4.40 14.60
CA LYS A 26 9.67 -3.14 13.90
C LYS A 26 9.64 -3.31 12.39
N ILE A 27 9.23 -2.22 11.75
CA ILE A 27 9.28 -2.06 10.29
C ILE A 27 10.57 -1.31 9.96
N ASN A 28 11.42 -1.91 9.12
CA ASN A 28 12.63 -1.25 8.63
C ASN A 28 12.34 -0.58 7.27
N ILE A 29 12.79 0.66 7.12
CA ILE A 29 12.62 1.46 5.91
C ILE A 29 13.99 1.87 5.41
N TRP A 30 14.33 1.46 4.19
CA TRP A 30 15.58 1.81 3.53
C TRP A 30 15.31 2.79 2.40
N LEU A 31 16.00 3.93 2.43
CA LEU A 31 15.99 4.93 1.37
C LEU A 31 16.97 4.49 0.29
N ASN A 32 16.49 4.23 -0.92
CA ASN A 32 17.38 4.04 -2.05
C ASN A 32 17.65 5.41 -2.68
N GLU A 33 18.88 5.91 -2.54
CA GLU A 33 19.23 7.26 -2.99
C GLU A 33 19.55 7.38 -4.49
N GLY A 34 19.75 6.28 -5.22
CA GLY A 34 20.03 6.38 -6.65
C GLY A 34 20.33 5.06 -7.35
N GLU A 35 19.81 5.00 -8.57
CA GLU A 35 20.24 4.21 -9.74
C GLU A 35 20.33 2.68 -9.60
N GLY A 36 19.43 2.00 -10.32
CA GLY A 36 19.59 0.56 -10.63
C GLY A 36 18.33 -0.29 -10.54
N LEU A 37 17.25 0.21 -9.93
CA LEU A 37 15.98 -0.52 -9.89
C LEU A 37 14.98 0.12 -10.86
N SER A 38 14.70 -0.59 -11.95
CA SER A 38 13.65 -0.19 -12.89
C SER A 38 12.32 -0.10 -12.13
N ILE A 39 11.77 1.12 -12.11
CA ILE A 39 10.50 1.38 -11.43
C ILE A 39 9.41 0.63 -12.16
N ASN A 40 8.92 -0.44 -11.54
CA ASN A 40 7.93 -1.29 -12.19
C ASN A 40 6.60 -0.56 -12.43
N SER A 41 6.25 0.54 -11.76
CA SER A 41 4.93 1.19 -11.86
C SER A 41 3.71 0.29 -11.53
N ASP A 42 3.60 -0.98 -11.97
CA ASP A 42 2.49 -1.92 -11.67
C ASP A 42 2.38 -2.15 -10.16
N LYS A 43 3.48 -1.92 -9.44
CA LYS A 43 3.58 -2.09 -7.99
C LYS A 43 3.49 -0.79 -7.20
N LEU A 44 3.02 0.30 -7.79
CA LEU A 44 2.79 1.55 -7.05
C LEU A 44 1.72 1.32 -5.97
N LEU A 45 1.96 1.86 -4.77
CA LEU A 45 1.01 1.81 -3.66
C LEU A 45 -0.04 2.92 -3.71
N ASN A 46 0.25 4.04 -4.37
CA ASN A 46 -0.68 5.16 -4.45
C ASN A 46 -2.13 4.78 -4.87
N PRO A 47 -2.34 3.88 -5.85
CA PRO A 47 -3.69 3.44 -6.23
C PRO A 47 -4.42 2.64 -5.15
N PHE A 48 -3.72 1.95 -4.24
CA PHE A 48 -4.36 1.30 -3.09
C PHE A 48 -5.17 2.31 -2.25
N PHE A 49 -4.57 3.47 -1.96
CA PHE A 49 -5.25 4.51 -1.19
C PHE A 49 -6.42 5.13 -1.95
N ALA A 50 -6.33 5.25 -3.28
CA ALA A 50 -7.43 5.70 -4.12
C ALA A 50 -8.62 4.72 -4.08
N ILE A 51 -8.35 3.42 -4.20
CA ILE A 51 -9.34 2.35 -4.09
C ILE A 51 -10.01 2.37 -2.71
N LEU A 52 -9.21 2.46 -1.63
CA LEU A 52 -9.76 2.54 -0.28
C LEU A 52 -10.68 3.74 -0.08
N LYS A 53 -10.35 4.91 -0.64
CA LYS A 53 -11.20 6.10 -0.56
C LYS A 53 -12.53 5.95 -1.31
N GLN A 54 -12.55 5.20 -2.40
CA GLN A 54 -13.77 4.94 -3.19
C GLN A 54 -14.59 3.77 -2.65
N SER A 55 -13.98 2.87 -1.89
CA SER A 55 -14.64 1.68 -1.36
C SER A 55 -15.39 1.92 -0.04
N ASP A 56 -16.45 1.14 0.18
CA ASP A 56 -17.23 1.13 1.43
C ASP A 56 -16.63 0.18 2.50
N TYR A 57 -15.31 -0.05 2.47
CA TYR A 57 -14.66 -1.11 3.28
C TYR A 57 -14.94 -0.99 4.78
N ARG A 58 -15.12 0.23 5.32
CA ARG A 58 -15.44 0.45 6.73
C ARG A 58 -16.79 -0.16 7.12
N LYS A 59 -17.81 0.00 6.26
CA LYS A 59 -19.13 -0.61 6.48
C LYS A 59 -19.05 -2.13 6.37
N GLN A 60 -18.27 -2.64 5.41
CA GLN A 60 -18.09 -4.09 5.23
C GLN A 60 -17.44 -4.73 6.46
N VAL A 61 -16.34 -4.13 6.94
CA VAL A 61 -15.64 -4.60 8.15
C VAL A 61 -16.57 -4.55 9.37
N HIS A 62 -17.30 -3.45 9.57
CA HIS A 62 -18.27 -3.33 10.67
C HIS A 62 -19.35 -4.41 10.62
N ASN A 63 -19.89 -4.70 9.44
CA ASN A 63 -20.88 -5.78 9.28
C ASN A 63 -20.29 -7.16 9.59
N TRP A 64 -19.03 -7.41 9.26
CA TRP A 64 -18.37 -8.68 9.59
C TRP A 64 -18.10 -8.85 11.07
N GLU A 65 -17.72 -7.78 11.79
CA GLU A 65 -17.54 -7.83 13.25
C GLU A 65 -18.84 -8.20 13.97
N ASN A 66 -19.99 -7.74 13.45
CA ASN A 66 -21.31 -8.11 13.96
C ASN A 66 -21.65 -9.60 13.76
N ILE A 67 -21.00 -10.27 12.81
CA ILE A 67 -21.19 -11.71 12.51
C ILE A 67 -20.14 -12.57 13.23
N LYS A 68 -18.88 -12.13 13.27
CA LYS A 68 -17.76 -12.79 13.94
C LYS A 68 -16.94 -11.75 14.69
N GLN A 69 -17.10 -11.72 16.01
CA GLN A 69 -16.35 -10.82 16.89
C GLN A 69 -14.86 -11.22 16.98
N ASN A 70 -14.01 -10.25 17.32
CA ASN A 70 -12.58 -10.41 17.59
C ASN A 70 -11.76 -11.01 16.44
N GLN A 71 -12.09 -10.66 15.19
CA GLN A 71 -11.31 -11.05 14.02
C GLN A 71 -10.37 -9.93 13.59
N THR A 72 -9.19 -10.31 13.11
CA THR A 72 -8.26 -9.37 12.45
C THR A 72 -8.47 -9.45 10.95
N TYR A 73 -8.82 -8.33 10.33
CA TYR A 73 -8.95 -8.20 8.88
C TYR A 73 -7.71 -7.53 8.30
N SER A 74 -7.35 -7.90 7.07
CA SER A 74 -6.16 -7.37 6.41
C SER A 74 -6.44 -7.13 4.93
N PHE A 75 -5.79 -6.12 4.36
CA PHE A 75 -5.83 -5.85 2.93
C PHE A 75 -4.68 -6.56 2.23
N LEU A 76 -5.01 -7.31 1.19
CA LEU A 76 -4.03 -7.82 0.23
C LEU A 76 -4.08 -6.96 -1.03
N TYR A 77 -2.98 -6.26 -1.32
CA TYR A 77 -2.87 -5.39 -2.48
C TYR A 77 -1.62 -5.72 -3.28
N SER A 78 -1.78 -5.99 -4.57
CA SER A 78 -0.70 -6.41 -5.46
C SER A 78 -0.37 -5.42 -6.57
N GLY A 79 -1.04 -4.27 -6.69
CA GLY A 79 -0.68 -3.29 -7.72
C GLY A 79 -1.75 -2.35 -8.28
N LYS A 80 -1.30 -1.52 -9.24
CA LYS A 80 -2.01 -0.34 -9.74
C LYS A 80 -3.21 -0.63 -10.63
N GLU A 81 -4.07 0.37 -10.69
CA GLU A 81 -5.28 0.43 -11.52
C GLU A 81 -5.30 1.73 -12.36
N LYS A 82 -5.85 1.65 -13.58
CA LYS A 82 -6.38 2.79 -14.35
C LYS A 82 -7.89 2.64 -14.38
N VAL A 83 -8.64 3.63 -13.87
CA VAL A 83 -10.11 3.67 -14.01
C VAL A 83 -10.49 4.90 -14.82
N ASN A 84 -11.07 4.69 -16.01
CA ASN A 84 -11.77 5.70 -16.80
C ASN A 84 -13.22 5.23 -16.99
N PRO A 85 -14.20 5.83 -16.29
CA PRO A 85 -15.60 5.76 -16.70
C PRO A 85 -16.09 7.17 -16.99
N SER A 86 -16.14 7.53 -18.27
CA SER A 86 -16.93 8.66 -18.74
C SER A 86 -18.41 8.32 -18.54
N PHE A 87 -19.13 9.13 -17.76
CA PHE A 87 -20.57 9.25 -17.84
C PHE A 87 -20.89 10.65 -18.36
#